data_AF-A0A0N1IA27-F1
#
_entry.id   AF-A0A0N1IA27-F1
#
_cell.length_a   1.000
_cell.length_b   1.000
_cell.length_c   1.000
_cell.angle_alpha   90.00
_cell.angle_beta   90.00
_cell.angle_gamma   90.00
#
_symmetry.space_group_name_H-M   'P 1'
#
loop_
_entity.id
_entity.type
_entity.pdbx_description
1 polymer ?
#
loop_
_entity_poly.entity_id
_entity_poly.type
_entity_poly.pdbx_seq_one_letter_code
_entity_poly.pdbx_strand_id
1 'polypeptide(L)' 'MFKGHEPEVRVTRGCGWVRHHRDCYKADNEDHLETVCQCFEDDCNAGTALTYTTALVTALSILVIYF' A
#
# COMPACT_ATOMS: atom_id res chain seq x y z
N MET A 1 10.15 -20.37 -8.10
CA MET A 1 10.33 -20.11 -6.65
C MET A 1 11.53 -20.88 -6.13
N PHE A 2 12.61 -20.20 -5.78
CA PHE A 2 13.78 -20.83 -5.16
C PHE A 2 13.53 -21.05 -3.67
N LYS A 3 13.87 -22.24 -3.17
CA LYS A 3 13.66 -22.62 -1.77
C LYS A 3 14.55 -21.76 -0.87
N GLY A 4 13.96 -20.93 -0.01
CA GLY A 4 14.67 -20.05 0.92
C GLY A 4 14.75 -18.58 0.53
N HIS A 5 14.09 -18.16 -0.56
CA HIS A 5 13.95 -16.74 -0.92
C HIS A 5 12.48 -16.33 -0.85
N GLU A 6 12.16 -15.38 0.03
CA GLU A 6 10.87 -14.69 0.00
C GLU A 6 10.80 -13.83 -1.28
N PRO A 7 9.66 -13.83 -2.00
CA PRO A 7 9.49 -12.96 -3.16
C PRO A 7 9.51 -11.49 -2.71
N GLU A 8 10.12 -10.62 -3.51
CA GLU A 8 9.99 -9.18 -3.30
C GLU A 8 8.52 -8.78 -3.49
N VAL A 9 7.95 -8.10 -2.50
CA VAL A 9 6.58 -7.57 -2.57
C VAL A 9 6.64 -6.05 -2.63
N ARG A 10 6.12 -5.49 -3.72
CA ARG A 10 6.00 -4.04 -3.93
C ARG A 10 4.54 -3.64 -4.09
N VAL A 11 4.15 -2.54 -3.46
CA VAL A 11 2.80 -1.94 -3.62
C VAL A 11 2.95 -0.59 -4.30
N THR A 12 2.40 -0.47 -5.51
CA THR A 12 2.32 0.79 -6.26
C THR A 12 0.88 1.30 -6.24
N ARG A 13 0.71 2.61 -6.13
CA ARG A 13 -0.60 3.29 -6.09
C ARG A 13 -0.56 4.45 -7.07
N GLY A 14 -1.62 4.61 -7.84
CA GLY A 14 -1.77 5.69 -8.82
C GLY A 14 -3.15 5.66 -9.46
N CYS A 15 -3.43 6.65 -10.31
CA CYS A 15 -4.65 6.68 -11.11
C CYS A 15 -4.53 5.70 -12.29
N GLY A 16 -5.56 4.88 -12.49
CA GLY A 16 -5.65 3.98 -13.64
C GLY A 16 -6.10 4.69 -14.92
N TRP A 17 -5.77 4.12 -16.08
CA TRP A 17 -6.17 4.65 -17.39
C TRP A 17 -7.57 4.17 -17.82
N VAL A 18 -7.80 2.84 -17.77
CA VAL A 18 -9.08 2.21 -18.16
C VAL A 18 -9.65 1.45 -16.97
N ARG A 19 -10.96 1.60 -16.74
CA ARG A 19 -11.70 0.85 -15.73
C ARG A 19 -11.80 -0.62 -16.11
N HIS A 20 -11.45 -1.49 -15.18
CA HIS A 20 -11.69 -2.92 -15.29
C HIS A 20 -13.10 -3.27 -14.82
N HIS A 21 -13.64 -4.41 -15.25
CA HIS A 21 -14.97 -4.86 -14.83
C HIS A 21 -15.00 -5.47 -13.42
N ARG A 22 -13.82 -5.68 -12.80
CA ARG A 22 -13.64 -6.18 -11.43
C ARG A 22 -12.97 -5.12 -10.58
N ASP A 23 -13.37 -5.02 -9.33
CA ASP A 23 -12.77 -4.10 -8.37
C ASP A 23 -11.34 -4.51 -8.00
N CYS A 24 -11.08 -5.82 -7.90
CA CYS A 24 -9.74 -6.37 -7.79
C CYS A 24 -9.58 -7.61 -8.69
N TYR A 25 -8.42 -7.78 -9.29
CA TYR A 25 -8.10 -8.96 -10.10
C TYR A 25 -6.61 -9.30 -10.02
N LYS A 26 -6.30 -10.57 -10.24
CA LYS A 26 -4.91 -11.01 -10.44
C LYS A 26 -4.54 -10.82 -11.90
N ALA A 27 -3.42 -10.17 -12.15
CA ALA A 27 -2.76 -10.18 -13.45
C ALA A 27 -1.51 -11.05 -13.32
N ASP A 28 -1.43 -12.07 -14.16
CA ASP A 28 -0.35 -13.04 -14.19
C ASP A 28 0.32 -12.93 -15.55
N ASN A 29 1.50 -12.34 -15.57
CA ASN A 29 2.34 -12.20 -16.76
C ASN A 29 3.59 -13.06 -16.56
N GLU A 30 4.33 -13.39 -17.64
CA GLU A 30 5.50 -14.28 -17.58
C GLU A 30 6.58 -13.85 -16.57
N ASP A 31 6.63 -12.56 -16.22
CA ASP A 31 7.61 -11.98 -15.31
C ASP A 31 7.07 -11.80 -13.88
N HIS A 32 5.79 -11.46 -13.73
CA HIS A 32 5.24 -10.97 -12.47
C HIS A 32 3.81 -11.45 -12.22
N LEU A 33 3.55 -11.86 -10.97
CA LEU A 33 2.22 -12.05 -10.44
C LEU A 33 1.84 -10.81 -9.62
N GLU A 34 0.80 -10.11 -10.03
CA GLU A 34 0.32 -8.92 -9.34
C GLU A 34 -1.18 -9.01 -9.01
N THR A 35 -1.60 -8.25 -8.01
CA THR A 35 -3.01 -8.02 -7.70
C THR A 35 -3.30 -6.54 -7.91
N VAL A 36 -4.17 -6.25 -8.86
CA VAL A 36 -4.55 -4.89 -9.25
C VAL A 36 -5.94 -4.61 -8.69
N CYS A 37 -6.10 -3.49 -8.01
CA CYS A 37 -7.38 -3.01 -7.50
C CYS A 37 -7.67 -1.60 -8.01
N GLN A 38 -8.95 -1.26 -8.16
CA GLN A 38 -9.45 0.05 -8.59
C GLN A 38 -10.45 0.61 -7.57
N CYS A 39 -10.48 1.93 -7.46
CA CYS A 39 -11.44 2.66 -6.63
C CYS A 39 -11.72 4.04 -7.25
N PHE A 40 -12.82 4.69 -6.87
CA PHE A 40 -13.37 5.87 -7.57
C PHE A 40 -13.79 7.00 -6.62
N GLU A 41 -13.31 6.98 -5.39
CA GLU A 41 -13.47 8.06 -4.43
C GLU A 41 -12.12 8.77 -4.27
N ASP A 42 -12.14 10.03 -3.84
CA ASP A 42 -10.90 10.78 -3.62
C ASP A 42 -10.07 10.10 -2.52
N ASP A 43 -8.76 9.93 -2.77
CA ASP A 43 -7.79 9.31 -1.86
C ASP A 43 -8.11 7.86 -1.44
N CYS A 44 -8.98 7.16 -2.17
CA CYS A 44 -9.41 5.78 -1.86
C CYS A 44 -8.28 4.75 -1.92
N ASN A 45 -7.17 5.06 -2.61
CA ASN A 45 -5.99 4.22 -2.71
C ASN A 45 -4.88 4.64 -1.74
N ALA A 46 -5.18 5.44 -0.71
CA ALA A 46 -4.21 5.91 0.28
C ALA A 46 -3.37 4.78 0.90
N GLY A 47 -2.18 5.17 1.35
CA GLY A 47 -1.32 4.33 2.16
C GLY A 47 -1.91 4.08 3.56
N THR A 48 -1.18 3.34 4.39
CA THR A 48 -1.53 3.17 5.80
C THR A 48 -1.67 4.55 6.46
N ALA A 49 -2.87 4.88 6.93
CA ALA A 49 -3.11 6.13 7.62
C ALA A 49 -2.34 6.17 8.95
N LEU A 50 -1.83 7.35 9.30
CA LEU A 50 -1.26 7.58 10.62
C LEU A 50 -2.40 7.48 11.65
N THR A 51 -2.34 6.48 12.53
CA THR A 51 -3.35 6.31 13.58
C THR A 51 -3.13 7.33 14.71
N TYR A 52 -4.18 7.68 15.45
CA TYR A 52 -4.05 8.56 16.62
C TYR A 52 -3.00 8.08 17.63
N THR A 53 -2.86 6.77 17.79
CA THR A 53 -1.84 6.19 18.67
C THR A 53 -0.42 6.47 18.18
N THR A 54 -0.16 6.33 16.87
CA THR A 54 1.15 6.67 16.29
C THR A 54 1.43 8.18 16.34
N ALA A 55 0.42 9.01 16.14
CA ALA A 55 0.54 10.47 16.30
C ALA A 55 0.85 10.88 17.75
N LEU A 56 0.22 10.26 18.75
CA LEU A 56 0.48 10.54 20.16
C LEU A 56 1.88 10.10 20.59
N VAL A 57 2.31 8.91 20.18
CA VAL A 57 3.65 8.40 20.51
C VAL A 57 4.74 9.30 19.91
N THR A 58 4.56 9.74 18.67
CA THR A 58 5.52 10.65 18.00
C THR A 58 5.54 12.04 18.63
N ALA A 59 4.39 12.59 19.04
CA ALA A 59 4.35 13.86 19.75
C ALA A 59 5.01 13.78 21.14
N LEU A 60 4.79 12.69 21.87
CA LEU A 60 5.41 12.47 23.19
C LEU A 60 6.92 12.25 23.07
N SER A 61 7.39 11.49 22.07
CA SER A 61 8.83 11.28 21.89
C SER A 61 9.54 12.59 21.53
N ILE A 62 8.93 13.46 20.73
CA ILE A 62 9.42 14.82 20.47
C ILE A 62 9.51 15.60 21.79
N LEU A 63 8.45 15.65 22.59
CA LEU A 63 8.45 16.36 23.87
C LEU A 63 9.56 15.87 24.82
N VAL A 64 9.79 14.56 24.92
CA VAL A 64 10.85 13.97 25.77
C VAL A 64 12.26 14.34 25.28
N ILE A 65 12.46 14.53 23.98
CA ILE A 65 13.78 14.93 23.44
C ILE A 65 14.07 16.41 23.72
N TYR A 66 13.03 17.24 23.80
CA TYR A 66 13.13 18.69 23.97
C TYR A 66 12.99 19.16 25.44
N PHE A 67 12.73 18.26 26.39
CA PHE A 67 12.74 18.49 27.85
C PHE A 67 13.97 17.86 28.49
#